data_AF-A0A5Y8Y934-F1
#
_entry.id   AF-A0A5Y8Y934-F1
#
_cell.length_a   1.000
_cell.length_b   1.000
_cell.length_c   1.000
_cell.angle_alpha   90.00
_cell.angle_beta   90.00
_cell.angle_gamma   90.00
#
_symmetry.space_group_name_H-M   'P 1'
#
loop_
_entity.id
_entity.type
_entity.pdbx_description
1 polymer ?
#
loop_
_entity_poly.entity_id
_entity_poly.type
_entity_poly.pdbx_seq_one_letter_code
_entity_poly.pdbx_strand_id
1 'polypeptide(L)'
;MLDINKIKKENLINTKENKNELLEYLKLNFPQSIKDGQVDLKAIAMLLGLNNKEMRGYELSFTGKALANALYDTPNTKELKLHQDLSKDFESTKNVIIKGDNLHALKILKQAYYEKIKMIYIDPPYNTKNDKFIYNDDFVKEHKKLLIEVGLLEITEEGEEIRSEILNFFINAKSDRSHSAWLGFMLPRLKLARDLLREDGVIFISIDDNEQANLKILCDEIFGEENFISCFIWQKKSGGGQAKYFYEGHEYMLIYTKDKTNLNGLFKFKEKPEINNDLIRKVHGKYTNNESIKKILNLYPKDTIDHRNLMFEELDIFLKENMISEKKYNDIKSKIDSGEYFLQQYKDTKFHLICSYQDDNLSKMYSIFSGHWTSDGNEEIESIFNGKLVFENPKPTTLIKEIFFANTNQNDIILDFFAGSGTTAQAVMELNAEDNGNRKFILVQLDEKIDENKSKVAYDFCKNELGSENPVISDITIERVKRAGEKILKENRDKNLDLGFKVFSLVEKPELTKDELNTLNLKYHENLSPYEKALNLALLNGKTLDKDLKMILKDKLYECEDCFYIVNCDDEVLEFLRKTQNENVYINGYDDINLEDYLNLESFLKERLKMVY
;
A
#
# COMPACT_ATOMS: atom_id res chain seq x y z
N MET A 1 19.47 -8.64 -44.68
CA MET A 1 18.01 -8.89 -44.69
C MET A 1 17.73 -10.06 -43.76
N LEU A 2 17.18 -9.78 -42.58
CA LEU A 2 16.77 -10.83 -41.64
C LEU A 2 15.39 -11.36 -42.08
N ASP A 3 15.33 -12.65 -42.38
CA ASP A 3 14.09 -13.38 -42.59
C ASP A 3 13.45 -13.63 -41.22
N ILE A 4 12.44 -12.82 -40.91
CA ILE A 4 11.68 -12.80 -39.64
C ILE A 4 11.06 -14.18 -39.32
N ASN A 5 10.96 -15.09 -40.29
CA ASN A 5 10.32 -16.39 -40.13
C ASN A 5 11.20 -17.48 -39.50
N LYS A 6 12.48 -17.20 -39.18
CA LYS A 6 13.40 -18.19 -38.58
C LYS A 6 13.59 -18.09 -37.07
N ILE A 7 13.00 -17.10 -36.40
CA ILE A 7 13.04 -17.04 -34.93
C ILE A 7 12.00 -18.02 -34.40
N LYS A 8 12.49 -19.16 -33.88
CA LYS A 8 11.65 -20.18 -33.23
C LYS A 8 10.85 -19.55 -32.10
N LYS A 9 9.53 -19.81 -32.12
CA LYS A 9 8.50 -19.37 -31.17
C LYS A 9 8.65 -19.90 -29.74
N GLU A 10 9.71 -20.63 -29.40
CA GLU A 10 9.75 -21.46 -28.19
C GLU A 10 10.49 -20.85 -26.99
N ASN A 11 11.19 -19.70 -27.14
CA ASN A 11 11.93 -19.08 -26.02
C ASN A 11 11.65 -17.57 -25.81
N LEU A 12 10.60 -17.03 -26.44
CA LEU A 12 10.18 -15.65 -26.24
C LEU A 12 9.20 -15.55 -25.06
N ILE A 13 9.66 -15.03 -23.92
CA ILE A 13 8.74 -14.53 -22.88
C ILE A 13 8.29 -13.15 -23.34
N ASN A 14 7.23 -13.11 -24.15
CA ASN A 14 6.62 -11.86 -24.56
C ASN A 14 5.76 -11.35 -23.41
N THR A 15 6.26 -10.39 -22.64
CA THR A 15 5.56 -9.71 -21.54
C THR A 15 4.28 -8.98 -21.98
N LYS A 16 4.03 -8.88 -23.30
CA LYS A 16 2.76 -8.38 -23.87
C LYS A 16 1.60 -9.37 -23.81
N GLU A 17 1.85 -10.67 -23.63
CA GLU A 17 0.77 -11.60 -23.31
C GLU A 17 0.48 -11.50 -21.82
N ASN A 18 -0.27 -10.45 -21.44
CA ASN A 18 -1.16 -10.57 -20.30
C ASN A 18 -2.08 -11.76 -20.63
N LYS A 19 -1.70 -12.97 -20.18
CA LYS A 19 -2.59 -14.12 -20.21
C LYS A 19 -3.81 -13.73 -19.39
N ASN A 20 -4.88 -13.36 -20.08
CA ASN A 20 -6.15 -13.12 -19.44
C ASN A 20 -6.60 -14.49 -18.91
N GLU A 21 -6.35 -14.75 -17.64
CA GLU A 21 -6.62 -16.05 -17.01
C GLU A 21 -8.09 -16.42 -17.14
N LEU A 22 -8.99 -15.44 -17.10
CA LEU A 22 -10.41 -15.66 -17.37
C LEU A 22 -10.62 -16.13 -18.81
N LEU A 23 -9.97 -15.51 -19.80
CA LEU A 23 -10.06 -15.94 -21.20
C LEU A 23 -9.53 -17.38 -21.38
N GLU A 24 -8.41 -17.72 -20.76
CA GLU A 24 -7.84 -19.07 -20.83
C GLU A 24 -8.71 -20.09 -20.07
N TYR A 25 -9.23 -19.72 -18.91
CA TYR A 25 -10.18 -20.51 -18.13
C TYR A 25 -11.48 -20.75 -18.91
N LEU A 26 -12.00 -19.72 -19.58
CA LEU A 26 -13.18 -19.81 -20.44
C LEU A 26 -12.90 -20.70 -21.66
N LYS A 27 -11.75 -20.55 -22.34
CA LYS A 27 -11.36 -21.43 -23.43
C LYS A 27 -11.27 -22.90 -22.99
N LEU A 28 -10.72 -23.15 -21.80
CA LEU A 28 -10.48 -24.49 -21.28
C LEU A 28 -11.76 -25.17 -20.75
N ASN A 29 -12.54 -24.46 -19.94
CA ASN A 29 -13.66 -25.03 -19.19
C ASN A 29 -15.03 -24.74 -19.82
N PHE A 30 -15.14 -23.68 -20.61
CA PHE A 30 -16.39 -23.22 -21.22
C PHE A 30 -16.20 -22.81 -22.68
N PRO A 31 -15.65 -23.66 -23.57
CA PRO A 31 -15.30 -23.28 -24.94
C PRO A 31 -16.47 -22.72 -25.75
N GLN A 32 -17.71 -23.08 -25.40
CA GLN A 32 -18.94 -22.51 -25.96
C GLN A 32 -19.10 -21.00 -25.73
N SER A 33 -18.35 -20.42 -24.78
CA SER A 33 -18.31 -18.99 -24.54
C SER A 33 -17.33 -18.24 -25.44
N ILE A 34 -16.70 -18.92 -26.40
CA ILE A 34 -15.75 -18.34 -27.34
C ILE A 34 -16.28 -18.54 -28.76
N LYS A 35 -16.36 -17.45 -29.53
CA LYS A 35 -16.78 -17.46 -30.93
C LYS A 35 -15.81 -16.63 -31.77
N ASP A 36 -15.28 -17.22 -32.84
CA ASP A 36 -14.29 -16.60 -33.74
C ASP A 36 -13.06 -16.02 -33.02
N GLY A 37 -12.63 -16.70 -31.95
CA GLY A 37 -11.48 -16.29 -31.13
C GLY A 37 -11.77 -15.15 -30.15
N GLN A 38 -13.02 -14.68 -30.05
CA GLN A 38 -13.46 -13.65 -29.11
C GLN A 38 -14.47 -14.20 -28.10
N VAL A 39 -14.60 -13.53 -26.96
CA VAL A 39 -15.55 -13.91 -25.92
C VAL A 39 -16.98 -13.59 -26.35
N ASP A 40 -17.85 -14.60 -26.35
CA ASP A 40 -19.28 -14.44 -26.56
C ASP A 40 -19.97 -14.12 -25.22
N LEU A 41 -20.19 -12.82 -24.99
CA LEU A 41 -20.84 -12.32 -23.78
C LEU A 41 -22.26 -12.88 -23.58
N LYS A 42 -22.98 -13.25 -24.64
CA LYS A 42 -24.31 -13.86 -24.51
C LYS A 42 -24.23 -15.29 -24.02
N ALA A 43 -23.24 -16.05 -24.51
CA ALA A 43 -23.01 -17.41 -24.04
C ALA A 43 -22.57 -17.42 -22.56
N ILE A 44 -21.72 -16.47 -22.14
CA ILE A 44 -21.38 -16.30 -20.72
C ILE A 44 -22.61 -15.93 -19.90
N ALA A 45 -23.39 -14.94 -20.34
CA ALA A 45 -24.61 -14.54 -19.64
C ALA A 45 -25.59 -15.72 -19.48
N MET A 46 -25.75 -16.55 -20.51
CA MET A 46 -26.56 -17.77 -20.42
C MET A 46 -25.99 -18.81 -19.44
N LEU A 47 -24.67 -19.03 -19.44
CA LEU A 47 -24.01 -19.94 -18.49
C LEU A 47 -24.19 -19.49 -17.04
N LEU A 48 -24.18 -18.18 -16.80
CA LEU A 48 -24.40 -17.58 -15.50
C LEU A 48 -25.90 -17.44 -15.13
N GLY A 49 -26.82 -17.80 -16.04
CA GLY A 49 -28.26 -17.65 -15.82
C GLY A 49 -28.77 -16.20 -15.86
N LEU A 50 -28.00 -15.28 -16.45
CA LEU A 50 -28.34 -13.87 -16.59
C LEU A 50 -29.27 -13.66 -17.80
N ASN A 51 -30.50 -13.18 -17.55
CA ASN A 51 -31.44 -12.80 -18.61
C ASN A 51 -31.12 -11.39 -19.13
N ASN A 52 -31.01 -11.23 -20.46
CA ASN A 52 -30.70 -9.99 -21.22
C ASN A 52 -31.73 -8.85 -21.10
N LYS A 53 -32.48 -8.71 -19.99
CA LYS A 53 -33.17 -7.45 -19.71
C LYS A 53 -32.13 -6.48 -19.17
N GLU A 54 -32.10 -5.27 -19.73
CA GLU A 54 -31.32 -4.12 -19.27
C GLU A 54 -31.59 -3.83 -17.78
N MET A 55 -30.98 -4.61 -16.90
CA MET A 55 -30.73 -4.20 -15.52
C MET A 55 -29.34 -3.60 -15.55
N ARG A 56 -29.26 -2.29 -15.83
CA ARG A 56 -28.09 -1.54 -15.37
C ARG A 56 -28.12 -1.67 -13.85
N GLY A 57 -27.23 -2.49 -13.30
CA GLY A 57 -27.03 -2.58 -11.86
C GLY A 57 -26.61 -1.23 -11.29
N TYR A 58 -26.49 -1.16 -9.97
CA TYR A 58 -25.91 0.02 -9.33
C TYR A 58 -24.44 0.16 -9.76
N GLU A 59 -24.05 1.34 -10.26
CA GLU A 59 -22.68 1.67 -10.63
C GLU A 59 -22.42 3.16 -10.39
N LEU A 60 -21.26 3.48 -9.81
CA LEU A 60 -20.74 4.85 -9.83
C LEU A 60 -20.10 5.14 -11.20
N SER A 61 -20.77 5.94 -12.01
CA SER A 61 -20.25 6.41 -13.30
C SER A 61 -19.68 7.83 -13.16
N PHE A 62 -18.54 8.08 -13.80
CA PHE A 62 -17.89 9.39 -13.84
C PHE A 62 -17.13 9.59 -15.15
N THR A 63 -16.91 10.86 -15.48
CA THR A 63 -16.25 11.27 -16.72
C THR A 63 -14.80 10.78 -16.76
N GLY A 64 -14.43 10.04 -17.80
CA GLY A 64 -13.07 9.49 -17.95
C GLY A 64 -12.83 8.12 -17.30
N LYS A 65 -13.84 7.48 -16.69
CA LYS A 65 -13.72 6.15 -16.08
C LYS A 65 -13.15 5.08 -17.02
N ALA A 66 -13.57 5.08 -18.30
CA ALA A 66 -13.05 4.15 -19.30
C ALA A 66 -11.55 4.36 -19.60
N LEU A 67 -11.12 5.62 -19.70
CA LEU A 67 -9.71 5.98 -19.89
C LEU A 67 -8.88 5.60 -18.67
N ALA A 68 -9.38 5.85 -17.46
CA ALA A 68 -8.74 5.45 -16.21
C ALA A 68 -8.57 3.92 -16.11
N ASN A 69 -9.56 3.15 -16.56
CA ASN A 69 -9.44 1.70 -16.66
C ASN A 69 -8.40 1.26 -17.70
N ALA A 70 -8.38 1.89 -18.87
CA ALA A 70 -7.39 1.59 -19.90
C ALA A 70 -5.96 1.92 -19.46
N LEU A 71 -5.75 2.98 -18.66
CA LEU A 71 -4.45 3.34 -18.09
C LEU A 71 -3.88 2.26 -17.16
N TYR A 72 -4.73 1.47 -16.49
CA TYR A 72 -4.29 0.32 -15.70
C TYR A 72 -3.67 -0.78 -16.60
N ASP A 73 -4.23 -1.00 -17.79
CA ASP A 73 -3.78 -2.02 -18.74
C ASP A 73 -2.61 -1.58 -19.63
N THR A 74 -2.23 -0.29 -19.64
CA THR A 74 -1.11 0.15 -20.47
C THR A 74 0.22 -0.45 -19.99
N PRO A 75 1.13 -0.86 -20.91
CA PRO A 75 2.42 -1.40 -20.53
C PRO A 75 3.24 -0.45 -19.66
N ASN A 76 4.13 -1.02 -18.85
CA ASN A 76 5.13 -0.24 -18.14
C ASN A 76 6.20 0.28 -19.13
N THR A 77 6.47 1.58 -19.07
CA THR A 77 7.45 2.28 -19.90
C THR A 77 8.65 2.78 -19.10
N LYS A 78 8.69 2.51 -17.79
CA LYS A 78 9.75 2.97 -16.89
C LYS A 78 10.65 1.83 -16.38
N GLU A 79 11.86 2.19 -16.01
CA GLU A 79 12.84 1.36 -15.31
C GLU A 79 13.32 2.06 -14.03
N LEU A 80 13.88 1.27 -13.11
CA LEU A 80 14.48 1.80 -11.88
C LEU A 80 15.94 2.19 -12.10
N LYS A 81 16.29 3.39 -11.64
CA LYS A 81 17.67 3.88 -11.51
C LYS A 81 18.00 4.02 -10.02
N LEU A 82 19.15 3.52 -9.59
CA LEU A 82 19.61 3.54 -8.20
C LEU A 82 20.29 4.87 -7.85
N HIS A 83 19.97 5.40 -6.68
CA HIS A 83 20.66 6.54 -6.05
C HIS A 83 21.40 6.06 -4.80
N GLN A 84 22.63 5.57 -5.00
CA GLN A 84 23.42 4.98 -3.92
C GLN A 84 23.83 6.03 -2.86
N ASP A 85 24.02 7.28 -3.29
CA ASP A 85 24.30 8.45 -2.46
C ASP A 85 23.15 8.83 -1.52
N LEU A 86 21.90 8.59 -1.94
CA LEU A 86 20.70 8.78 -1.14
C LEU A 86 20.34 7.53 -0.30
N SER A 87 20.95 6.39 -0.59
CA SER A 87 20.68 5.12 0.09
C SER A 87 21.45 5.01 1.40
N LYS A 88 20.94 4.18 2.32
CA LYS A 88 21.57 3.89 3.61
C LYS A 88 21.67 2.38 3.82
N ASP A 89 22.83 1.91 4.26
CA ASP A 89 23.13 0.48 4.51
C ASP A 89 22.74 -0.42 3.32
N PHE A 90 23.08 0.06 2.11
CA PHE A 90 22.66 -0.49 0.82
C PHE A 90 22.82 -2.01 0.68
N GLU A 91 23.95 -2.56 1.12
CA GLU A 91 24.26 -3.99 0.95
C GLU A 91 23.38 -4.90 1.80
N SER A 92 22.96 -4.44 2.98
CA SER A 92 22.22 -5.26 3.95
C SER A 92 20.72 -5.00 3.95
N THR A 93 20.30 -3.80 3.55
CA THR A 93 18.92 -3.37 3.72
C THR A 93 17.95 -4.02 2.75
N LYS A 94 16.75 -4.27 3.25
CA LYS A 94 15.61 -4.85 2.53
C LYS A 94 14.51 -3.83 2.27
N ASN A 95 14.69 -2.59 2.75
CA ASN A 95 13.73 -1.51 2.59
C ASN A 95 13.98 -0.69 1.33
N VAL A 96 12.91 -0.12 0.77
CA VAL A 96 12.96 0.58 -0.51
C VAL A 96 12.20 1.90 -0.45
N ILE A 97 12.76 2.93 -1.10
CA ILE A 97 12.09 4.19 -1.42
C ILE A 97 12.19 4.41 -2.93
N ILE A 98 11.06 4.64 -3.60
CA ILE A 98 10.99 4.93 -5.04
C ILE A 98 10.52 6.38 -5.22
N LYS A 99 11.33 7.17 -5.90
CA LYS A 99 11.06 8.55 -6.33
C LYS A 99 10.37 8.54 -7.69
N GLY A 100 9.17 9.09 -7.77
CA GLY A 100 8.44 9.24 -9.03
C GLY A 100 6.94 8.95 -8.91
N ASP A 101 6.26 8.94 -10.06
CA ASP A 101 4.83 8.68 -10.11
C ASP A 101 4.52 7.23 -9.67
N ASN A 102 3.66 7.14 -8.65
CA ASN A 102 3.21 5.89 -8.09
C ASN A 102 2.48 4.99 -9.09
N LEU A 103 1.84 5.50 -10.14
CA LEU A 103 1.25 4.66 -11.18
C LEU A 103 2.31 3.79 -11.88
N HIS A 104 3.44 4.39 -12.25
CA HIS A 104 4.54 3.68 -12.89
C HIS A 104 5.31 2.80 -11.90
N ALA A 105 5.55 3.29 -10.69
CA ALA A 105 6.18 2.49 -9.64
C ALA A 105 5.36 1.22 -9.34
N LEU A 106 4.03 1.33 -9.20
CA LEU A 106 3.14 0.19 -8.97
C LEU A 106 3.16 -0.79 -10.16
N LYS A 107 3.27 -0.32 -11.40
CA LYS A 107 3.42 -1.19 -12.58
C LYS A 107 4.74 -1.94 -12.61
N ILE A 108 5.85 -1.31 -12.20
CA ILE A 108 7.14 -1.99 -12.01
C ILE A 108 7.00 -3.03 -10.90
N LEU A 109 6.46 -2.64 -9.74
CA LEU A 109 6.29 -3.54 -8.61
C LEU A 109 5.41 -4.75 -8.97
N LYS A 110 4.37 -4.57 -9.80
CA LYS A 110 3.49 -5.67 -10.25
C LYS A 110 4.25 -6.83 -10.90
N GLN A 111 5.41 -6.58 -11.52
CA GLN A 111 6.23 -7.62 -12.14
C GLN A 111 6.82 -8.60 -11.12
N ALA A 112 7.16 -8.12 -9.92
CA ALA A 112 7.83 -8.92 -8.89
C ALA A 112 7.04 -9.10 -7.58
N TYR A 113 6.04 -8.26 -7.32
CA TYR A 113 5.30 -8.19 -6.06
C TYR A 113 3.81 -8.55 -6.20
N TYR A 114 3.40 -9.14 -7.33
CA TYR A 114 2.05 -9.69 -7.47
C TYR A 114 1.74 -10.64 -6.30
N GLU A 115 0.70 -10.30 -5.54
CA GLU A 115 0.25 -11.03 -4.34
C GLU A 115 1.30 -11.25 -3.23
N LYS A 116 2.27 -10.33 -3.09
CA LYS A 116 3.33 -10.42 -2.06
C LYS A 116 3.20 -9.42 -0.91
N ILE A 117 2.39 -8.37 -1.07
CA ILE A 117 2.25 -7.30 -0.08
C ILE A 117 1.22 -7.70 0.98
N LYS A 118 1.61 -7.65 2.26
CA LYS A 118 0.68 -7.92 3.36
C LYS A 118 -0.22 -6.72 3.62
N MET A 119 0.37 -5.54 3.70
CA MET A 119 -0.34 -4.36 4.11
C MET A 119 -0.02 -3.18 3.20
N ILE A 120 -1.07 -2.48 2.78
CA ILE A 120 -0.96 -1.19 2.13
C ILE A 120 -1.56 -0.14 3.06
N TYR A 121 -0.83 0.94 3.30
CA TYR A 121 -1.38 2.14 3.91
C TYR A 121 -1.14 3.30 2.97
N ILE A 122 -2.18 4.08 2.68
CA ILE A 122 -2.05 5.28 1.87
C ILE A 122 -2.82 6.45 2.47
N ASP A 123 -2.24 7.63 2.31
CA ASP A 123 -2.83 8.93 2.66
C ASP A 123 -2.92 9.79 1.38
N PRO A 124 -3.84 9.46 0.45
CA PRO A 124 -3.98 10.20 -0.81
C PRO A 124 -4.42 11.65 -0.57
N PRO A 125 -4.25 12.56 -1.54
CA PRO A 125 -4.76 13.92 -1.40
C PRO A 125 -6.29 13.94 -1.27
N TYR A 126 -6.85 14.67 -0.30
CA TYR A 126 -8.29 14.61 0.03
C TYR A 126 -9.21 15.45 -0.88
N ASN A 127 -8.69 16.06 -1.94
CA ASN A 127 -9.46 16.96 -2.83
C ASN A 127 -10.20 18.10 -2.08
N THR A 128 -9.54 18.72 -1.11
CA THR A 128 -10.16 19.76 -0.27
C THR A 128 -10.34 21.09 -1.03
N LYS A 129 -11.15 22.00 -0.48
CA LYS A 129 -11.35 23.34 -1.08
C LYS A 129 -10.11 24.24 -1.02
N ASN A 130 -9.21 23.98 -0.06
CA ASN A 130 -8.01 24.79 0.18
C ASN A 130 -6.78 24.22 -0.55
N ASP A 131 -6.67 22.90 -0.64
CA ASP A 131 -5.63 22.22 -1.42
C ASP A 131 -6.14 21.99 -2.83
N LYS A 132 -5.63 22.75 -3.80
CA LYS A 132 -5.99 22.50 -5.20
C LYS A 132 -5.40 21.14 -5.61
N PHE A 133 -6.25 20.12 -5.76
CA PHE A 133 -5.86 18.88 -6.42
C PHE A 133 -5.72 19.14 -7.92
N ILE A 134 -4.59 19.72 -8.32
CA ILE A 134 -4.22 19.84 -9.72
C ILE A 134 -3.43 18.59 -10.05
N TYR A 135 -4.11 17.54 -10.48
CA TYR A 135 -3.42 16.49 -11.19
C TYR A 135 -3.15 17.00 -12.60
N ASN A 136 -2.00 17.64 -12.76
CA ASN A 136 -1.41 17.85 -14.07
C ASN A 136 -1.00 16.47 -14.59
N ASP A 137 -1.98 15.77 -15.18
CA ASP A 137 -1.72 14.94 -16.35
C ASP A 137 -1.17 15.87 -17.44
N ASP A 138 0.02 16.46 -17.25
CA ASP A 138 0.87 16.85 -18.37
C ASP A 138 1.14 15.53 -19.06
N PHE A 139 0.24 15.24 -19.99
CA PHE A 139 -0.22 13.93 -20.34
C PHE A 139 0.96 12.98 -20.39
N VAL A 140 0.97 12.02 -19.48
CA VAL A 140 1.91 10.91 -19.53
C VAL A 140 1.96 10.44 -20.99
N LYS A 141 3.14 10.25 -21.58
CA LYS A 141 3.31 9.95 -23.01
C LYS A 141 2.34 8.84 -23.46
N GLU A 142 2.07 7.89 -22.58
CA GLU A 142 1.14 6.79 -22.71
C GLU A 142 -0.33 7.21 -22.69
N HIS A 143 -0.71 8.20 -21.87
CA HIS A 143 -2.05 8.78 -21.91
C HIS A 143 -2.29 9.51 -23.23
N LYS A 144 -1.32 10.31 -23.74
CA LYS A 144 -1.44 10.90 -25.09
C LYS A 144 -1.57 9.82 -26.15
N LYS A 145 -0.72 8.80 -26.11
CA LYS A 145 -0.76 7.67 -27.04
C LYS A 145 -2.11 6.95 -27.01
N LEU A 146 -2.64 6.69 -25.81
CA LEU A 146 -3.96 6.10 -25.65
C LEU A 146 -5.05 7.01 -26.24
N LEU A 147 -5.02 8.32 -25.95
CA LEU A 147 -5.96 9.29 -26.52
C LEU A 147 -5.92 9.31 -28.05
N ILE A 148 -4.73 9.14 -28.66
CA ILE A 148 -4.57 9.01 -30.11
C ILE A 148 -5.16 7.69 -30.61
N GLU A 149 -4.83 6.56 -29.97
CA GLU A 149 -5.33 5.23 -30.35
C GLU A 149 -6.87 5.14 -30.29
N VAL A 150 -7.50 5.81 -29.33
CA VAL A 150 -8.97 5.86 -29.21
C VAL A 150 -9.62 6.99 -30.01
N GLY A 151 -8.85 7.75 -30.81
CA GLY A 151 -9.35 8.82 -31.68
C GLY A 151 -9.84 10.08 -30.95
N LEU A 152 -9.39 10.30 -29.72
CA LEU A 152 -9.76 11.47 -28.92
C LEU A 152 -8.78 12.65 -29.09
N LEU A 153 -7.54 12.38 -29.50
CA LEU A 153 -6.47 13.34 -29.76
C LEU A 153 -5.83 13.04 -31.12
N GLU A 154 -5.66 14.04 -31.96
CA GLU A 154 -4.87 13.97 -33.20
C GLU A 154 -3.67 14.90 -33.08
N ILE A 155 -2.53 14.51 -33.66
CA ILE A 155 -1.34 15.36 -33.76
C ILE A 155 -1.11 15.62 -35.24
N THR A 156 -1.12 16.91 -35.64
CA THR A 156 -0.87 17.29 -37.04
C THR A 156 0.59 17.06 -37.42
N GLU A 157 0.89 17.11 -38.72
CA GLU A 157 2.26 17.05 -39.24
C GLU A 157 3.14 18.21 -38.70
N GLU A 158 2.54 19.32 -38.30
CA GLU A 158 3.22 20.47 -37.67
C GLU A 158 3.39 20.31 -36.14
N GLY A 159 2.91 19.21 -35.56
CA GLY A 159 2.99 18.93 -34.13
C GLY A 159 1.89 19.58 -33.29
N GLU A 160 0.84 20.12 -33.90
CA GLU A 160 -0.29 20.70 -33.18
C GLU A 160 -1.25 19.63 -32.66
N GLU A 161 -1.67 19.76 -31.40
CA GLU A 161 -2.64 18.86 -30.77
C GLU A 161 -4.08 19.27 -31.10
N ILE A 162 -4.74 18.53 -31.98
CA ILE A 162 -6.17 18.68 -32.26
C ILE A 162 -6.95 17.74 -31.33
N ARG A 163 -7.69 18.34 -30.39
CA ARG A 163 -8.53 17.61 -29.44
C ARG A 163 -9.93 17.44 -30.00
N SER A 164 -10.46 16.22 -29.95
CA SER A 164 -11.87 15.96 -30.28
C SER A 164 -12.81 16.76 -29.36
N GLU A 165 -14.04 17.01 -29.81
CA GLU A 165 -15.07 17.65 -28.97
C GLU A 165 -15.33 16.85 -27.67
N ILE A 166 -15.22 15.52 -27.74
CA ILE A 166 -15.35 14.62 -26.60
C ILE A 166 -14.19 14.79 -25.61
N LEU A 167 -12.94 14.91 -26.09
CA LEU A 167 -11.78 15.18 -25.25
C LEU A 167 -11.85 16.58 -24.63
N ASN A 168 -12.28 17.59 -25.38
CA ASN A 168 -12.51 18.92 -24.85
C ASN A 168 -13.62 18.93 -23.79
N PHE A 169 -14.70 18.17 -23.99
CA PHE A 169 -15.71 17.95 -22.96
C PHE A 169 -15.11 17.30 -21.70
N PHE A 170 -14.26 16.28 -21.84
CA PHE A 170 -13.59 15.64 -20.71
C PHE A 170 -12.66 16.58 -19.96
N ILE A 171 -11.86 17.38 -20.65
CA ILE A 171 -10.94 18.35 -20.04
C ILE A 171 -11.73 19.46 -19.35
N ASN A 172 -12.77 19.99 -19.99
CA ASN A 172 -13.61 21.04 -19.41
C ASN A 172 -14.47 20.53 -18.24
N ALA A 173 -14.87 19.24 -18.25
CA ALA A 173 -15.55 18.59 -17.13
C ALA A 173 -14.60 18.22 -15.99
N LYS A 174 -13.32 17.96 -16.29
CA LYS A 174 -12.23 17.82 -15.33
C LYS A 174 -11.73 19.21 -14.88
N SER A 175 -12.54 19.93 -14.12
CA SER A 175 -11.96 21.03 -13.33
C SER A 175 -11.03 20.45 -12.25
N ASP A 176 -10.02 21.23 -11.81
CA ASP A 176 -9.02 20.93 -10.76
C ASP A 176 -9.59 20.49 -9.39
N ARG A 177 -10.91 20.31 -9.29
CA ARG A 177 -11.67 19.98 -8.08
C ARG A 177 -12.78 18.97 -8.34
N SER A 178 -12.85 18.40 -9.54
CA SER A 178 -13.91 17.48 -9.90
C SER A 178 -13.66 16.09 -9.30
N HIS A 179 -14.70 15.49 -8.71
CA HIS A 179 -14.68 14.10 -8.26
C HIS A 179 -14.26 13.14 -9.39
N SER A 180 -14.59 13.46 -10.64
CA SER A 180 -14.19 12.67 -11.82
C SER A 180 -12.67 12.64 -12.04
N ALA A 181 -11.98 13.77 -11.84
CA ALA A 181 -10.53 13.82 -11.95
C ALA A 181 -9.87 13.01 -10.83
N TRP A 182 -10.33 13.17 -9.59
CA TRP A 182 -9.81 12.44 -8.44
C TRP A 182 -10.05 10.93 -8.54
N LEU A 183 -11.26 10.51 -8.91
CA LEU A 183 -11.60 9.10 -9.16
C LEU A 183 -10.80 8.51 -10.32
N GLY A 184 -10.61 9.27 -11.41
CA GLY A 184 -9.78 8.84 -12.54
C GLY A 184 -8.31 8.67 -12.17
N PHE A 185 -7.81 9.47 -11.22
CA PHE A 185 -6.47 9.35 -10.65
C PHE A 185 -6.34 8.12 -9.74
N MET A 186 -7.30 7.89 -8.84
CA MET A 186 -7.24 6.80 -7.86
C MET A 186 -7.52 5.42 -8.45
N LEU A 187 -8.44 5.30 -9.42
CA LEU A 187 -8.88 4.01 -9.97
C LEU A 187 -7.73 3.10 -10.44
N PRO A 188 -6.83 3.52 -11.36
CA PRO A 188 -5.79 2.61 -11.85
C PRO A 188 -4.78 2.24 -10.75
N ARG A 189 -4.53 3.15 -9.80
CA ARG A 189 -3.61 2.95 -8.67
C ARG A 189 -4.17 1.91 -7.68
N LEU A 190 -5.46 2.01 -7.34
CA LEU A 190 -6.13 1.06 -6.46
C LEU A 190 -6.26 -0.33 -7.11
N LYS A 191 -6.50 -0.41 -8.42
CA LYS A 191 -6.47 -1.69 -9.15
C LYS A 191 -5.09 -2.35 -9.08
N LEU A 192 -4.01 -1.61 -9.33
CA LEU A 192 -2.65 -2.13 -9.15
C LEU A 192 -2.36 -2.51 -7.69
N ALA A 193 -2.77 -1.69 -6.72
CA ALA A 193 -2.62 -2.01 -5.31
C ALA A 193 -3.28 -3.34 -4.94
N ARG A 194 -4.47 -3.63 -5.47
CA ARG A 194 -5.16 -4.92 -5.29
C ARG A 194 -4.38 -6.09 -5.88
N ASP A 195 -3.71 -5.92 -7.03
CA ASP A 195 -2.87 -6.97 -7.62
C ASP A 195 -1.65 -7.31 -6.75
N LEU A 196 -1.10 -6.31 -6.05
CA LEU A 196 0.07 -6.50 -5.19
C LEU A 196 -0.27 -7.16 -3.84
N LEU A 197 -1.51 -7.04 -3.36
CA LEU A 197 -1.93 -7.62 -2.08
C LEU A 197 -1.96 -9.15 -2.13
N ARG A 198 -1.34 -9.79 -1.12
CA ARG A 198 -1.52 -11.21 -0.79
C ARG A 198 -3.00 -11.50 -0.53
N GLU A 199 -3.42 -12.76 -0.61
CA GLU A 199 -4.82 -13.15 -0.39
C GLU A 199 -5.38 -12.69 0.98
N ASP A 200 -4.59 -12.79 2.06
CA ASP A 200 -4.91 -12.27 3.39
C ASP A 200 -4.41 -10.83 3.62
N GLY A 201 -4.07 -10.12 2.54
CA GLY A 201 -3.55 -8.77 2.55
C GLY A 201 -4.65 -7.73 2.78
N VAL A 202 -4.29 -6.59 3.37
CA VAL A 202 -5.22 -5.50 3.70
C VAL A 202 -4.71 -4.15 3.24
N ILE A 203 -5.64 -3.28 2.83
CA ILE A 203 -5.39 -1.89 2.48
C ILE A 203 -6.15 -0.97 3.42
N PHE A 204 -5.45 0.04 3.93
CA PHE A 204 -5.97 1.15 4.72
C PHE A 204 -5.83 2.44 3.92
N ILE A 205 -6.91 3.19 3.77
CA ILE A 205 -6.94 4.43 2.99
C ILE A 205 -7.50 5.53 3.86
N SER A 206 -6.64 6.47 4.25
CA SER A 206 -7.06 7.69 4.95
C SER A 206 -7.80 8.63 4.00
N ILE A 207 -8.88 9.23 4.46
CA ILE A 207 -9.70 10.16 3.66
C ILE A 207 -10.52 11.09 4.57
N ASP A 208 -10.83 12.29 4.09
CA ASP A 208 -11.85 13.15 4.72
C ASP A 208 -13.23 13.00 4.08
N ASP A 209 -14.19 13.84 4.47
CA ASP A 209 -15.56 13.79 4.00
C ASP A 209 -15.76 14.14 2.51
N ASN A 210 -14.80 14.82 1.86
CA ASN A 210 -14.97 15.29 0.48
C ASN A 210 -15.06 14.14 -0.52
N GLU A 211 -14.31 13.05 -0.29
CA GLU A 211 -14.23 11.91 -1.19
C GLU A 211 -14.53 10.56 -0.51
N GLN A 212 -14.83 10.52 0.80
CA GLN A 212 -15.07 9.26 1.52
C GLN A 212 -16.11 8.36 0.85
N ALA A 213 -17.24 8.92 0.42
CA ALA A 213 -18.32 8.15 -0.21
C ALA A 213 -17.91 7.65 -1.61
N ASN A 214 -17.28 8.53 -2.40
CA ASN A 214 -16.80 8.21 -3.75
C ASN A 214 -15.72 7.11 -3.70
N LEU A 215 -14.77 7.23 -2.78
CA LEU A 215 -13.72 6.25 -2.55
C LEU A 215 -14.29 4.92 -2.07
N LYS A 216 -15.27 4.92 -1.15
CA LYS A 216 -15.95 3.70 -0.69
C LYS A 216 -16.55 2.92 -1.85
N ILE A 217 -17.33 3.59 -2.69
CA ILE A 217 -18.00 2.94 -3.84
C ILE A 217 -16.96 2.49 -4.88
N LEU A 218 -15.91 3.27 -5.12
CA LEU A 218 -14.81 2.87 -6.00
C LEU A 218 -14.07 1.63 -5.48
N CYS A 219 -13.85 1.55 -4.16
CA CYS A 219 -13.24 0.36 -3.56
C CYS A 219 -14.17 -0.85 -3.59
N ASP A 220 -15.49 -0.68 -3.42
CA ASP A 220 -16.46 -1.77 -3.61
C ASP A 220 -16.38 -2.34 -5.03
N GLU A 221 -16.23 -1.49 -6.05
CA GLU A 221 -16.04 -1.93 -7.44
C GLU A 221 -14.72 -2.68 -7.66
N ILE A 222 -13.63 -2.23 -7.05
CA ILE A 222 -12.28 -2.78 -7.28
C ILE A 222 -12.04 -4.05 -6.44
N PHE A 223 -12.38 -4.02 -5.15
CA PHE A 223 -12.08 -5.10 -4.20
C PHE A 223 -13.24 -6.07 -4.01
N GLY A 224 -14.47 -5.69 -4.39
CA GLY A 224 -15.69 -6.40 -4.01
C GLY A 224 -16.24 -5.89 -2.68
N GLU A 225 -17.53 -5.60 -2.62
CA GLU A 225 -18.21 -5.12 -1.40
C GLU A 225 -18.08 -6.12 -0.25
N GLU A 226 -18.07 -7.42 -0.55
CA GLU A 226 -17.88 -8.50 0.43
C GLU A 226 -16.52 -8.43 1.14
N ASN A 227 -15.52 -7.85 0.49
CA ASN A 227 -14.17 -7.66 1.01
C ASN A 227 -13.98 -6.34 1.76
N PHE A 228 -15.05 -5.55 1.92
CA PHE A 228 -15.05 -4.44 2.86
C PHE A 228 -14.96 -4.95 4.31
N ILE A 229 -14.07 -4.36 5.09
CA ILE A 229 -13.84 -4.74 6.48
C ILE A 229 -14.51 -3.76 7.43
N SER A 230 -14.13 -2.48 7.36
CA SER A 230 -14.69 -1.43 8.21
C SER A 230 -14.30 -0.05 7.69
N CYS A 231 -15.01 0.97 8.15
CA CYS A 231 -14.61 2.36 8.07
C CYS A 231 -14.24 2.80 9.49
N PHE A 232 -12.95 3.00 9.76
CA PHE A 232 -12.49 3.52 11.04
C PHE A 232 -12.61 5.03 11.06
N ILE A 233 -12.91 5.58 12.24
CA ILE A 233 -12.96 7.02 12.49
C ILE A 233 -11.72 7.38 13.28
N TRP A 234 -10.90 8.29 12.77
CA TRP A 234 -9.78 8.84 13.52
C TRP A 234 -10.08 10.25 13.98
N GLN A 235 -10.19 10.45 15.30
CA GLN A 235 -10.30 11.76 15.90
C GLN A 235 -8.95 12.48 15.81
N LYS A 236 -8.76 13.25 14.74
CA LYS A 236 -7.52 13.99 14.46
C LYS A 236 -7.24 15.17 15.41
N LYS A 237 -8.26 15.67 16.11
CA LYS A 237 -8.12 16.85 17.00
C LYS A 237 -8.96 16.74 18.27
N SER A 238 -8.46 17.30 19.37
CA SER A 238 -9.09 17.25 20.71
C SER A 238 -9.99 18.45 21.06
N GLY A 239 -10.02 19.52 20.25
CA GLY A 239 -10.82 20.72 20.53
C GLY A 239 -11.04 21.64 19.32
N GLY A 240 -12.10 22.47 19.34
CA GLY A 240 -12.68 23.09 18.14
C GLY A 240 -13.10 24.55 18.23
N GLY A 241 -12.21 25.42 18.71
CA GLY A 241 -12.51 26.84 18.86
C GLY A 241 -12.99 27.50 17.56
N GLN A 242 -14.20 28.07 17.59
CA GLN A 242 -14.86 28.88 16.55
C GLN A 242 -15.55 28.16 15.38
N ALA A 243 -15.89 26.88 15.49
CA ALA A 243 -16.73 26.24 14.48
C ALA A 243 -18.16 26.85 14.42
N LYS A 244 -18.64 27.17 13.23
CA LYS A 244 -19.96 27.81 13.02
C LYS A 244 -21.16 26.89 13.31
N TYR A 245 -21.02 25.59 13.02
CA TYR A 245 -22.09 24.60 13.19
C TYR A 245 -21.65 23.50 14.13
N PHE A 246 -20.85 22.56 13.63
CA PHE A 246 -20.26 21.46 14.38
C PHE A 246 -18.76 21.46 14.14
N TYR A 247 -18.04 20.88 15.09
CA TYR A 247 -16.60 20.73 14.98
C TYR A 247 -16.26 19.44 14.22
N GLU A 248 -15.68 19.60 13.03
CA GLU A 248 -15.14 18.49 12.24
C GLU A 248 -13.77 18.07 12.80
N GLY A 249 -13.82 17.25 13.86
CA GLY A 249 -12.66 16.78 14.62
C GLY A 249 -12.11 15.43 14.19
N HIS A 250 -12.65 14.81 13.14
CA HIS A 250 -12.30 13.46 12.72
C HIS A 250 -12.09 13.32 11.21
N GLU A 251 -11.45 12.23 10.83
CA GLU A 251 -11.26 11.73 9.46
C GLU A 251 -11.65 10.24 9.41
N TYR A 252 -11.68 9.68 8.22
CA TYR A 252 -12.05 8.30 7.96
C TYR A 252 -10.83 7.50 7.50
N MET A 253 -10.82 6.20 7.80
CA MET A 253 -9.91 5.22 7.23
C MET A 253 -10.71 4.05 6.70
N LEU A 254 -10.76 3.90 5.38
CA LEU A 254 -11.42 2.78 4.73
C LEU A 254 -10.51 1.56 4.72
N ILE A 255 -11.07 0.40 5.04
CA ILE A 255 -10.32 -0.84 5.18
C ILE A 255 -10.94 -1.91 4.29
N TYR A 256 -10.13 -2.41 3.37
CA TYR A 256 -10.46 -3.54 2.48
C TYR A 256 -9.40 -4.62 2.58
N THR A 257 -9.78 -5.82 2.19
CA THR A 257 -8.86 -6.94 2.01
C THR A 257 -8.90 -7.45 0.58
N LYS A 258 -7.90 -8.23 0.17
CA LYS A 258 -7.91 -8.91 -1.13
C LYS A 258 -8.98 -10.02 -1.15
N ASP A 259 -9.01 -10.84 -0.10
CA ASP A 259 -10.01 -11.89 0.09
C ASP A 259 -10.31 -12.10 1.58
N LYS A 260 -11.53 -11.74 1.98
CA LYS A 260 -11.99 -11.82 3.37
C LYS A 260 -12.08 -13.24 3.90
N THR A 261 -12.20 -14.24 3.04
CA THR A 261 -12.24 -15.65 3.46
C THR A 261 -10.88 -16.14 3.94
N ASN A 262 -9.80 -15.54 3.46
CA ASN A 262 -8.42 -15.87 3.81
C ASN A 262 -7.88 -15.07 5.01
N LEU A 263 -8.66 -14.14 5.57
CA LEU A 263 -8.26 -13.35 6.73
C LEU A 263 -8.32 -14.14 8.04
N ASN A 264 -7.15 -14.58 8.51
CA ASN A 264 -7.00 -15.27 9.79
C ASN A 264 -6.55 -14.31 10.91
N GLY A 265 -7.51 -13.56 11.46
CA GLY A 265 -7.27 -12.68 12.60
C GLY A 265 -6.54 -11.39 12.23
N LEU A 266 -7.18 -10.27 12.53
CA LEU A 266 -6.64 -8.91 12.37
C LEU A 266 -7.17 -8.04 13.50
N PHE A 267 -6.60 -6.84 13.63
CA PHE A 267 -7.04 -5.82 14.58
C PHE A 267 -6.81 -6.22 16.05
N LYS A 268 -5.78 -7.01 16.36
CA LYS A 268 -5.41 -7.35 17.75
C LYS A 268 -4.26 -6.45 18.20
N PHE A 269 -4.48 -5.52 19.12
CA PHE A 269 -3.53 -4.41 19.36
C PHE A 269 -3.03 -4.24 20.80
N LYS A 270 -3.68 -4.87 21.80
CA LYS A 270 -3.31 -4.67 23.21
C LYS A 270 -3.39 -5.95 24.02
N GLU A 271 -2.37 -6.18 24.85
CA GLU A 271 -2.46 -7.14 25.94
C GLU A 271 -3.57 -6.73 26.93
N LYS A 272 -4.60 -7.56 27.03
CA LYS A 272 -5.58 -7.49 28.10
C LYS A 272 -4.86 -7.85 29.40
N PRO A 273 -5.23 -7.21 30.52
CA PRO A 273 -4.81 -7.73 31.82
C PRO A 273 -5.25 -9.20 31.94
N GLU A 274 -4.39 -10.04 32.52
CA GLU A 274 -4.67 -11.47 32.75
C GLU A 274 -5.99 -11.69 33.50
N ILE A 275 -6.39 -10.69 34.30
CA ILE A 275 -7.63 -10.65 35.06
C ILE A 275 -8.68 -9.82 34.32
N ASN A 276 -9.74 -10.49 33.90
CA ASN A 276 -10.95 -9.83 33.40
C ASN A 276 -11.89 -9.51 34.55
N ASN A 277 -12.15 -8.22 34.76
CA ASN A 277 -13.05 -7.73 35.80
C ASN A 277 -14.36 -7.11 35.27
N ASP A 278 -14.56 -7.07 33.95
CA ASP A 278 -15.74 -6.48 33.27
C ASP A 278 -16.77 -7.56 32.89
N LEU A 279 -16.92 -8.57 33.75
CA LEU A 279 -17.82 -9.70 33.52
C LEU A 279 -19.29 -9.29 33.58
N ILE A 280 -19.61 -8.33 34.46
CA ILE A 280 -20.98 -7.91 34.70
C ILE A 280 -21.00 -6.41 34.91
N ARG A 281 -21.62 -5.69 33.97
CA ARG A 281 -21.87 -4.26 34.13
C ARG A 281 -23.15 -4.02 34.91
N LYS A 282 -23.11 -3.04 35.81
CA LYS A 282 -24.30 -2.42 36.39
C LYS A 282 -25.15 -1.87 35.24
N VAL A 283 -26.46 -2.06 35.33
CA VAL A 283 -27.38 -1.19 34.58
C VAL A 283 -27.10 0.23 35.06
N HIS A 284 -26.77 1.16 34.16
CA HIS A 284 -26.25 2.49 34.51
C HIS A 284 -27.11 3.17 35.58
N GLY A 285 -26.63 3.17 36.83
CA GLY A 285 -27.36 3.63 38.00
C GLY A 285 -27.46 5.15 38.12
N LYS A 286 -26.74 5.93 37.29
CA LYS A 286 -26.83 7.40 37.32
C LYS A 286 -28.24 7.94 37.01
N TYR A 287 -29.14 7.10 36.47
CA TYR A 287 -30.54 7.43 36.18
C TYR A 287 -31.55 6.42 36.75
N THR A 288 -31.20 5.64 37.78
CA THR A 288 -32.20 4.78 38.42
C THR A 288 -33.09 5.59 39.36
N ASN A 289 -34.41 5.44 39.25
CA ASN A 289 -35.37 5.99 40.22
C ASN A 289 -35.62 5.05 41.41
N ASN A 290 -34.91 3.93 41.50
CA ASN A 290 -35.05 2.96 42.58
C ASN A 290 -34.30 3.44 43.86
N GLU A 291 -35.06 3.71 44.94
CA GLU A 291 -34.50 4.20 46.21
C GLU A 291 -33.59 3.20 46.93
N SER A 292 -33.88 1.89 46.86
CA SER A 292 -33.05 0.84 47.47
C SER A 292 -31.64 0.90 46.91
N ILE A 293 -31.52 1.11 45.60
CA ILE A 293 -30.25 1.18 44.88
C ILE A 293 -29.52 2.50 45.18
N LYS A 294 -30.23 3.63 45.21
CA LYS A 294 -29.64 4.92 45.60
C LYS A 294 -29.03 4.86 47.01
N LYS A 295 -29.71 4.21 47.96
CA LYS A 295 -29.19 4.02 49.33
C LYS A 295 -27.88 3.23 49.35
N ILE A 296 -27.75 2.20 48.52
CA ILE A 296 -26.54 1.38 48.42
C ILE A 296 -25.42 2.14 47.70
N LEU A 297 -25.73 2.84 46.60
CA LEU A 297 -24.79 3.69 45.89
C LEU A 297 -24.20 4.80 46.79
N ASN A 298 -24.96 5.27 47.78
CA ASN A 298 -24.50 6.25 48.77
C ASN A 298 -23.60 5.66 49.87
N LEU A 299 -23.51 4.33 50.01
CA LEU A 299 -22.62 3.66 50.97
C LEU A 299 -21.19 3.49 50.44
N TYR A 300 -20.96 3.82 49.18
CA TYR A 300 -19.64 3.74 48.56
C TYR A 300 -18.77 4.96 48.92
N PRO A 301 -17.46 4.78 49.09
CA PRO A 301 -16.51 5.88 48.91
C PRO A 301 -16.77 6.53 47.55
N LYS A 302 -16.71 7.86 47.46
CA LYS A 302 -17.02 8.61 46.21
C LYS A 302 -16.29 8.01 44.99
N ASP A 303 -15.06 7.56 45.18
CA ASP A 303 -14.17 7.00 44.16
C ASP A 303 -14.55 5.59 43.68
N THR A 304 -15.57 4.96 44.28
CA THR A 304 -16.10 3.63 43.92
C THR A 304 -17.42 3.73 43.16
N ILE A 305 -18.11 4.86 43.25
CA ILE A 305 -19.43 5.11 42.63
C ILE A 305 -19.33 5.17 41.11
N ASP A 306 -18.20 5.62 40.57
CA ASP A 306 -17.97 5.68 39.12
C ASP A 306 -17.62 4.31 38.49
N HIS A 307 -17.54 3.24 39.29
CA HIS A 307 -17.23 1.90 38.79
C HIS A 307 -18.45 1.26 38.10
N ARG A 308 -18.28 0.82 36.84
CA ARG A 308 -19.36 0.27 36.01
C ARG A 308 -19.70 -1.19 36.29
N ASN A 309 -18.88 -1.92 37.04
CA ASN A 309 -19.07 -3.37 37.24
C ASN A 309 -19.86 -3.67 38.51
N LEU A 310 -20.67 -4.72 38.47
CA LEU A 310 -21.43 -5.25 39.60
C LEU A 310 -20.46 -5.88 40.60
N MET A 311 -20.52 -5.43 41.85
CA MET A 311 -19.76 -6.00 42.95
C MET A 311 -20.48 -7.22 43.52
N PHE A 312 -19.75 -8.19 44.04
CA PHE A 312 -20.33 -9.43 44.58
C PHE A 312 -21.35 -9.18 45.70
N GLU A 313 -21.09 -8.21 46.56
CA GLU A 313 -21.97 -7.82 47.67
C GLU A 313 -23.33 -7.26 47.21
N GLU A 314 -23.44 -6.85 45.95
CA GLU A 314 -24.67 -6.29 45.37
C GLU A 314 -25.59 -7.38 44.79
N LEU A 315 -25.09 -8.61 44.60
CA LEU A 315 -25.72 -9.63 43.77
C LEU A 315 -27.14 -10.01 44.27
N ASP A 316 -27.31 -10.23 45.58
CA ASP A 316 -28.60 -10.59 46.18
C ASP A 316 -29.63 -9.45 46.05
N ILE A 317 -29.16 -8.21 46.13
CA ILE A 317 -30.02 -7.04 46.06
C ILE A 317 -30.46 -6.81 44.62
N PHE A 318 -29.54 -6.95 43.65
CA PHE A 318 -29.87 -6.84 42.24
C PHE A 318 -30.84 -7.94 41.79
N LEU A 319 -30.76 -9.14 42.37
CA LEU A 319 -31.76 -10.19 42.15
C LEU A 319 -33.13 -9.78 42.74
N LYS A 320 -33.16 -9.34 44.00
CA LYS A 320 -34.39 -8.92 44.69
C LYS A 320 -35.11 -7.77 43.98
N GLU A 321 -34.35 -6.84 43.42
CA GLU A 321 -34.85 -5.68 42.67
C GLU A 321 -35.08 -5.99 41.17
N ASN A 322 -35.03 -7.27 40.76
CA ASN A 322 -35.23 -7.76 39.38
C ASN A 322 -34.31 -7.12 38.33
N MET A 323 -33.11 -6.68 38.72
CA MET A 323 -32.11 -6.12 37.82
C MET A 323 -31.19 -7.17 37.18
N ILE A 324 -31.13 -8.35 37.78
CA ILE A 324 -30.55 -9.55 37.19
C ILE A 324 -31.57 -10.68 37.28
N SER A 325 -31.55 -11.58 36.30
CA SER A 325 -32.41 -12.76 36.34
C SER A 325 -31.87 -13.81 37.31
N GLU A 326 -32.77 -14.63 37.86
CA GLU A 326 -32.41 -15.78 38.70
C GLU A 326 -31.45 -16.74 37.98
N LYS A 327 -31.63 -16.94 36.67
CA LYS A 327 -30.69 -17.69 35.83
C LYS A 327 -29.28 -17.10 35.87
N LYS A 328 -29.15 -15.78 35.73
CA LYS A 328 -27.85 -15.10 35.74
C LYS A 328 -27.22 -15.11 37.14
N TYR A 329 -28.03 -14.92 38.19
CA TYR A 329 -27.59 -15.06 39.58
C TYR A 329 -26.98 -16.44 39.86
N ASN A 330 -27.71 -17.50 39.49
CA ASN A 330 -27.27 -18.88 39.70
C ASN A 330 -26.03 -19.23 38.87
N ASP A 331 -25.94 -18.75 37.62
CA ASP A 331 -24.73 -18.91 36.78
C ASP A 331 -23.49 -18.30 37.44
N ILE A 332 -23.61 -17.08 37.98
CA ILE A 332 -22.50 -16.40 38.66
C ILE A 332 -22.04 -17.17 39.88
N LYS A 333 -22.97 -17.59 40.75
CA LYS A 333 -22.65 -18.39 41.94
C LYS A 333 -21.98 -19.71 41.55
N SER A 334 -22.55 -20.42 40.58
CA SER A 334 -21.99 -21.69 40.10
C SER A 334 -20.57 -21.53 39.53
N LYS A 335 -20.26 -20.42 38.85
CA LYS A 335 -18.92 -20.15 38.31
C LYS A 335 -17.92 -19.74 39.37
N ILE A 336 -18.37 -19.08 40.43
CA ILE A 336 -17.52 -18.82 41.60
C ILE A 336 -17.22 -20.15 42.31
N ASP A 337 -18.22 -21.00 42.48
CA ASP A 337 -18.08 -22.31 43.13
C ASP A 337 -17.20 -23.28 42.32
N SER A 338 -17.26 -23.22 40.98
CA SER A 338 -16.40 -24.02 40.10
C SER A 338 -14.95 -23.49 40.00
N GLY A 339 -14.68 -22.28 40.50
CA GLY A 339 -13.40 -21.60 40.36
C GLY A 339 -13.16 -20.95 38.99
N GLU A 340 -14.15 -20.96 38.09
CA GLU A 340 -14.10 -20.23 36.82
C GLU A 340 -14.08 -18.71 37.08
N TYR A 341 -14.82 -18.25 38.09
CA TYR A 341 -14.80 -16.88 38.60
C TYR A 341 -14.17 -16.81 39.99
N PHE A 342 -13.53 -15.70 40.31
CA PHE A 342 -12.97 -15.42 41.63
C PHE A 342 -13.26 -13.98 42.07
N LEU A 343 -13.19 -13.75 43.37
CA LEU A 343 -13.45 -12.44 43.97
C LEU A 343 -12.14 -11.70 44.17
N GLN A 344 -11.99 -10.54 43.53
CA GLN A 344 -10.85 -9.65 43.72
C GLN A 344 -11.30 -8.43 44.53
N GLN A 345 -10.61 -8.15 45.64
CA GLN A 345 -10.91 -6.99 46.46
C GLN A 345 -10.72 -5.70 45.66
N TYR A 346 -11.73 -4.83 45.66
CA TYR A 346 -11.67 -3.54 44.99
C TYR A 346 -10.94 -2.52 45.87
N LYS A 347 -9.66 -2.26 45.58
CA LYS A 347 -8.79 -1.37 46.36
C LYS A 347 -8.83 -1.78 47.86
N ASP A 348 -8.70 -0.82 48.77
CA ASP A 348 -8.83 -1.03 50.21
C ASP A 348 -10.29 -1.00 50.70
N THR A 349 -11.25 -1.39 49.85
CA THR A 349 -12.67 -1.39 50.21
C THR A 349 -13.13 -2.79 50.60
N LYS A 350 -14.33 -2.88 51.21
CA LYS A 350 -14.99 -4.15 51.53
C LYS A 350 -15.63 -4.85 50.31
N PHE A 351 -15.59 -4.22 49.13
CA PHE A 351 -16.29 -4.68 47.94
C PHE A 351 -15.40 -5.55 47.08
N HIS A 352 -15.98 -6.54 46.41
CA HIS A 352 -15.26 -7.45 45.53
C HIS A 352 -15.77 -7.39 44.09
N LEU A 353 -14.82 -7.29 43.17
CA LEU A 353 -15.05 -7.53 41.75
C LEU A 353 -15.17 -9.03 41.51
N ILE A 354 -16.13 -9.39 40.67
CA ILE A 354 -16.23 -10.74 40.12
C ILE A 354 -15.32 -10.78 38.89
N CYS A 355 -14.28 -11.60 38.96
CA CYS A 355 -13.21 -11.68 37.99
C CYS A 355 -13.08 -13.09 37.41
N SER A 356 -12.39 -13.22 36.29
CA SER A 356 -11.98 -14.49 35.68
C SER A 356 -10.58 -14.34 35.07
N TYR A 357 -9.84 -15.44 34.95
CA TYR A 357 -8.63 -15.48 34.16
C TYR A 357 -8.99 -15.50 32.66
N GLN A 358 -8.21 -14.81 31.83
CA GLN A 358 -8.35 -14.86 30.37
C GLN A 358 -7.28 -15.73 29.74
N ASP A 359 -7.69 -16.59 28.80
CA ASP A 359 -6.78 -17.43 28.01
C ASP A 359 -6.24 -16.72 26.74
N ASP A 360 -6.97 -15.73 26.19
CA ASP A 360 -6.56 -14.94 25.01
C ASP A 360 -6.30 -13.48 25.42
N ASN A 361 -5.03 -13.14 25.53
CA ASN A 361 -4.57 -11.86 26.05
C ASN A 361 -4.68 -10.72 25.05
N LEU A 362 -5.29 -10.85 23.86
CA LEU A 362 -5.31 -9.74 22.89
C LEU A 362 -6.70 -9.08 22.74
N SER A 363 -6.72 -7.75 22.84
CA SER A 363 -7.90 -6.90 22.57
C SER A 363 -8.06 -6.58 21.10
N LYS A 364 -9.31 -6.55 20.63
CA LYS A 364 -9.68 -6.08 19.30
C LYS A 364 -9.69 -4.55 19.25
N MET A 365 -9.23 -3.96 18.15
CA MET A 365 -9.27 -2.51 17.93
C MET A 365 -10.71 -2.00 17.92
N TYR A 366 -10.92 -0.82 18.49
CA TYR A 366 -12.16 -0.08 18.32
C TYR A 366 -12.16 0.61 16.97
N SER A 367 -13.30 0.70 16.30
CA SER A 367 -13.44 1.40 15.02
C SER A 367 -13.36 2.94 15.16
N ILE A 368 -13.11 3.45 16.36
CA ILE A 368 -12.93 4.88 16.66
C ILE A 368 -11.58 5.03 17.38
N PHE A 369 -10.65 5.73 16.74
CA PHE A 369 -9.32 6.03 17.24
C PHE A 369 -9.31 7.45 17.80
N SER A 370 -8.83 7.59 19.02
CA SER A 370 -8.67 8.87 19.70
C SER A 370 -7.40 8.83 20.53
N GLY A 371 -6.76 9.98 20.78
CA GLY A 371 -5.49 10.05 21.50
C GLY A 371 -4.26 10.11 20.61
N HIS A 372 -4.46 10.17 19.28
CA HIS A 372 -3.43 10.53 18.31
C HIS A 372 -3.92 11.77 17.58
N TRP A 373 -3.19 12.87 17.63
CA TRP A 373 -3.63 14.15 17.11
C TRP A 373 -2.73 14.60 15.96
N THR A 374 -3.26 15.39 15.01
CA THR A 374 -2.45 15.99 13.94
C THR A 374 -1.27 16.80 14.50
N SER A 375 -1.45 17.45 15.68
CA SER A 375 -0.38 18.17 16.36
C SER A 375 0.80 17.26 16.72
N ASP A 376 0.55 16.02 17.12
CA ASP A 376 1.60 15.08 17.52
C ASP A 376 2.54 14.79 16.33
N GLY A 377 1.97 14.68 15.12
CA GLY A 377 2.76 14.52 13.89
C GLY A 377 3.60 15.76 13.55
N ASN A 378 3.06 16.96 13.74
CA ASN A 378 3.81 18.21 13.52
C ASN A 378 4.96 18.35 14.53
N GLU A 379 4.70 18.09 15.81
CA GLU A 379 5.72 18.12 16.87
C GLU A 379 6.83 17.07 16.61
N GLU A 380 6.45 15.90 16.09
CA GLU A 380 7.39 14.86 15.71
C GLU A 380 8.30 15.29 14.55
N ILE A 381 7.75 15.92 13.51
CA ILE A 381 8.55 16.50 12.42
C ILE A 381 9.49 17.58 12.98
N GLU A 382 9.00 18.52 13.78
CA GLU A 382 9.86 19.54 14.38
C GLU A 382 10.98 18.91 15.21
N SER A 383 10.69 17.87 16.00
CA SER A 383 11.69 17.14 16.78
C SER A 383 12.76 16.50 15.90
N ILE A 384 12.37 15.81 14.82
CA ILE A 384 13.29 15.15 13.88
C ILE A 384 14.13 16.18 13.10
N PHE A 385 13.56 17.34 12.80
CA PHE A 385 14.18 18.39 12.00
C PHE A 385 14.72 19.56 12.85
N ASN A 386 15.05 19.32 14.11
CA ASN A 386 15.71 20.28 15.02
C ASN A 386 14.95 21.62 15.15
N GLY A 387 13.63 21.55 15.35
CA GLY A 387 12.72 22.69 15.51
C GLY A 387 12.18 23.25 14.19
N LYS A 388 12.35 22.56 13.06
CA LYS A 388 11.85 23.00 11.75
C LYS A 388 10.65 22.18 11.30
N LEU A 389 9.51 22.83 11.11
CA LEU A 389 8.34 22.21 10.49
C LEU A 389 8.49 22.20 8.96
N VAL A 390 9.18 21.18 8.44
CA VAL A 390 9.46 21.02 7.00
C VAL A 390 8.32 20.33 6.24
N PHE A 391 7.37 19.72 6.96
CA PHE A 391 6.19 19.07 6.39
C PHE A 391 5.01 19.32 7.31
N GLU A 392 3.89 19.76 6.76
CA GLU A 392 2.70 20.10 7.54
C GLU A 392 1.70 18.95 7.57
N ASN A 393 1.05 18.76 8.72
CA ASN A 393 0.00 17.77 8.95
C ASN A 393 0.37 16.33 8.57
N PRO A 394 1.59 15.83 8.90
CA PRO A 394 1.89 14.42 8.70
C PRO A 394 0.99 13.57 9.61
N LYS A 395 0.70 12.34 9.18
CA LYS A 395 0.04 11.37 10.06
C LYS A 395 0.97 11.08 11.25
N PRO A 396 0.46 11.01 12.50
CA PRO A 396 1.27 10.68 13.67
C PRO A 396 1.83 9.27 13.58
N THR A 397 3.11 9.08 13.89
CA THR A 397 3.74 7.75 13.83
C THR A 397 3.08 6.77 14.80
N THR A 398 2.62 7.25 15.96
CA THR A 398 1.93 6.43 16.97
C THR A 398 0.64 5.80 16.43
N LEU A 399 -0.14 6.54 15.62
CA LEU A 399 -1.35 6.01 14.97
C LEU A 399 -0.99 4.89 13.99
N ILE A 400 -0.03 5.16 13.10
CA ILE A 400 0.38 4.21 12.05
C ILE A 400 0.98 2.96 12.67
N LYS A 401 1.79 3.12 13.72
CA LYS A 401 2.37 2.03 14.49
C LYS A 401 1.31 1.12 15.11
N GLU A 402 0.27 1.69 15.72
CA GLU A 402 -0.81 0.89 16.30
C GLU A 402 -1.55 0.07 15.23
N ILE A 403 -1.81 0.66 14.06
CA ILE A 403 -2.42 -0.03 12.93
C ILE A 403 -1.50 -1.18 12.45
N PHE A 404 -0.21 -0.92 12.25
CA PHE A 404 0.72 -1.92 11.72
C PHE A 404 0.93 -3.07 12.69
N PHE A 405 1.09 -2.77 13.98
CA PHE A 405 1.20 -3.79 15.03
C PHE A 405 0.00 -4.74 14.99
N ALA A 406 -1.20 -4.21 14.81
CA ALA A 406 -2.43 -5.00 14.86
C ALA A 406 -2.74 -5.81 13.60
N ASN A 407 -2.05 -5.54 12.48
CA ASN A 407 -2.40 -6.07 11.16
C ASN A 407 -1.24 -6.71 10.38
N THR A 408 -0.03 -6.73 10.96
CA THR A 408 1.16 -7.31 10.33
C THR A 408 1.91 -8.23 11.29
N ASN A 409 2.53 -9.27 10.73
CA ASN A 409 3.50 -10.09 11.44
C ASN A 409 4.91 -9.50 11.28
N GLN A 410 5.84 -10.04 12.05
CA GLN A 410 7.22 -9.57 12.12
C GLN A 410 8.01 -9.60 10.81
N ASN A 411 7.61 -10.33 9.75
CA ASN A 411 8.37 -10.41 8.50
C ASN A 411 7.58 -9.92 7.27
N ASP A 412 6.42 -9.32 7.49
CA ASP A 412 5.52 -8.89 6.42
C ASP A 412 6.04 -7.64 5.70
N ILE A 413 5.56 -7.43 4.47
CA ILE A 413 5.92 -6.28 3.62
C ILE A 413 4.79 -5.25 3.65
N ILE A 414 5.14 -4.01 3.96
CA ILE A 414 4.26 -2.85 4.00
C ILE A 414 4.57 -1.94 2.81
N LEU A 415 3.55 -1.53 2.06
CA LEU A 415 3.67 -0.61 0.94
C LEU A 415 2.87 0.67 1.23
N ASP A 416 3.50 1.82 0.98
CA ASP A 416 2.85 3.12 0.98
C ASP A 416 3.28 3.89 -0.26
N PHE A 417 2.36 4.03 -1.20
CA PHE A 417 2.60 4.72 -2.46
C PHE A 417 2.09 6.17 -2.47
N PHE A 418 1.81 6.72 -1.29
CA PHE A 418 1.58 8.13 -1.01
C PHE A 418 2.38 8.53 0.23
N ALA A 419 3.69 8.27 0.20
CA ALA A 419 4.51 8.27 1.41
C ALA A 419 4.53 9.60 2.17
N GLY A 420 4.34 10.73 1.46
CA GLY A 420 4.35 12.07 2.05
C GLY A 420 5.63 12.28 2.83
N SER A 421 5.51 12.58 4.12
CA SER A 421 6.69 12.76 4.98
C SER A 421 7.48 11.48 5.28
N GLY A 422 6.97 10.27 5.02
CA GLY A 422 7.66 9.00 5.35
C GLY A 422 7.27 8.39 6.70
N THR A 423 6.10 8.75 7.27
CA THR A 423 5.60 8.21 8.55
C THR A 423 5.55 6.67 8.56
N THR A 424 5.14 6.05 7.45
CA THR A 424 5.07 4.58 7.29
C THR A 424 6.41 3.90 7.60
N ALA A 425 7.51 4.37 7.00
CA ALA A 425 8.83 3.76 7.21
C ALA A 425 9.30 3.92 8.66
N GLN A 426 9.05 5.08 9.27
CA GLN A 426 9.38 5.28 10.67
C GLN A 426 8.60 4.33 11.59
N ALA A 427 7.29 4.18 11.38
CA ALA A 427 6.46 3.25 12.16
C ALA A 427 6.94 1.80 12.04
N VAL A 428 7.34 1.37 10.83
CA VAL A 428 7.91 0.03 10.59
C VAL A 428 9.22 -0.15 11.35
N MET A 429 10.14 0.82 11.27
CA MET A 429 11.42 0.74 11.97
C MET A 429 11.26 0.74 13.49
N GLU A 430 10.35 1.55 14.04
CA GLU A 430 10.05 1.57 15.47
C GLU A 430 9.46 0.23 15.92
N LEU A 431 8.53 -0.37 15.17
CA LEU A 431 7.97 -1.68 15.50
C LEU A 431 9.01 -2.78 15.51
N ASN A 432 9.84 -2.84 14.47
CA ASN A 432 10.94 -3.81 14.41
C ASN A 432 11.89 -3.64 15.60
N ALA A 433 12.15 -2.40 16.02
CA ALA A 433 12.94 -2.12 17.21
C ALA A 433 12.23 -2.55 18.51
N GLU A 434 10.92 -2.43 18.60
CA GLU A 434 10.14 -2.80 19.79
C GLU A 434 9.99 -4.32 19.93
N ASP A 435 9.61 -5.02 18.86
CA ASP A 435 9.24 -6.43 18.88
C ASP A 435 10.29 -7.39 18.27
N ASN A 436 11.48 -6.86 17.91
CA ASN A 436 12.55 -7.58 17.22
C ASN A 436 12.09 -8.21 15.88
N GLY A 437 11.11 -7.59 15.22
CA GLY A 437 10.69 -7.96 13.88
C GLY A 437 11.65 -7.52 12.79
N ASN A 438 11.39 -8.00 11.57
CA ASN A 438 12.06 -7.69 10.32
C ASN A 438 11.04 -7.30 9.23
N ARG A 439 10.03 -6.52 9.60
CA ARG A 439 9.05 -5.98 8.64
C ARG A 439 9.77 -5.11 7.62
N LYS A 440 9.36 -5.17 6.37
CA LYS A 440 9.98 -4.41 5.27
C LYS A 440 9.03 -3.33 4.82
N PHE A 441 9.56 -2.19 4.41
CA PHE A 441 8.75 -1.14 3.77
C PHE A 441 9.16 -0.87 2.33
N ILE A 442 8.16 -0.52 1.51
CA ILE A 442 8.32 0.07 0.19
C ILE A 442 7.57 1.40 0.21
N LEU A 443 8.29 2.50 0.05
CA LEU A 443 7.69 3.83 -0.11
C LEU A 443 7.72 4.26 -1.57
N VAL A 444 6.67 4.92 -2.03
CA VAL A 444 6.68 5.69 -3.28
C VAL A 444 6.28 7.12 -3.00
N GLN A 445 7.11 8.05 -3.44
CA GLN A 445 6.85 9.48 -3.34
C GLN A 445 7.15 10.17 -4.67
N LEU A 446 6.20 10.96 -5.15
CA LEU A 446 6.41 11.82 -6.31
C LEU A 446 7.40 12.94 -5.97
N ASP A 447 8.27 13.26 -6.92
CA ASP A 447 9.20 14.40 -6.88
C ASP A 447 8.45 15.72 -7.15
N GLU A 448 7.42 15.98 -6.35
CA GLU A 448 6.66 17.21 -6.40
C GLU A 448 7.54 18.37 -5.90
N LYS A 449 7.64 19.43 -6.71
CA LYS A 449 8.43 20.61 -6.38
C LYS A 449 7.87 21.32 -5.16
N ILE A 450 8.76 21.66 -4.23
CA ILE A 450 8.41 22.49 -3.08
C ILE A 450 8.33 23.95 -3.54
N ASP A 451 7.17 24.58 -3.36
CA ASP A 451 6.96 25.98 -3.66
C ASP A 451 7.63 26.86 -2.59
N GLU A 452 8.61 27.68 -3.00
CA GLU A 452 9.36 28.58 -2.13
C GLU A 452 8.47 29.56 -1.35
N ASN A 453 7.36 29.99 -1.93
CA ASN A 453 6.47 30.98 -1.31
C ASN A 453 5.49 30.35 -0.34
N LYS A 454 5.03 29.12 -0.62
CA LYS A 454 4.07 28.41 0.24
C LYS A 454 4.75 27.64 1.37
N SER A 455 5.90 27.05 1.09
CA SER A 455 6.57 26.11 2.00
C SER A 455 8.04 26.52 2.21
N LYS A 456 8.26 27.79 2.59
CA LYS A 456 9.59 28.38 2.69
C LYS A 456 10.55 27.61 3.59
N VAL A 457 10.09 27.15 4.76
CA VAL A 457 10.93 26.41 5.73
C VAL A 457 11.45 25.12 5.10
N ALA A 458 10.58 24.39 4.41
CA ALA A 458 10.91 23.16 3.69
C ALA A 458 11.86 23.42 2.52
N TYR A 459 11.58 24.46 1.72
CA TYR A 459 12.40 24.86 0.58
C TYR A 459 13.82 25.25 1.01
N ASP A 460 13.94 26.14 2.00
CA ASP A 460 15.22 26.60 2.52
C ASP A 460 16.00 25.45 3.19
N PHE A 461 15.30 24.51 3.84
CA PHE A 461 15.92 23.31 4.42
C PHE A 461 16.54 22.43 3.33
N CYS A 462 15.77 22.04 2.31
CA CYS A 462 16.27 21.20 1.22
C CYS A 462 17.43 21.87 0.48
N LYS A 463 17.34 23.17 0.23
CA LYS A 463 18.36 23.91 -0.52
C LYS A 463 19.65 24.11 0.29
N ASN A 464 19.54 24.50 1.56
CA ASN A 464 20.70 24.92 2.35
C ASN A 464 21.33 23.77 3.17
N GLU A 465 20.53 22.80 3.63
CA GLU A 465 21.02 21.68 4.43
C GLU A 465 21.23 20.41 3.62
N LEU A 466 20.31 20.09 2.69
CA LEU A 466 20.43 18.90 1.84
C LEU A 466 21.21 19.17 0.55
N GLY A 467 21.46 20.45 0.21
CA GLY A 467 22.12 20.82 -1.04
C GLY A 467 21.28 20.50 -2.28
N SER A 468 19.96 20.37 -2.13
CA SER A 468 19.06 20.06 -3.25
C SER A 468 18.95 21.26 -4.19
N GLU A 469 19.38 21.07 -5.44
CA GLU A 469 19.26 22.10 -6.49
C GLU A 469 17.79 22.41 -6.82
N ASN A 470 16.95 21.38 -6.80
CA ASN A 470 15.52 21.45 -7.07
C ASN A 470 14.76 20.80 -5.92
N PRO A 471 14.47 21.55 -4.83
CA PRO A 471 13.74 21.02 -3.67
C PRO A 471 12.43 20.32 -4.02
N VAL A 472 12.32 19.04 -3.65
CA VAL A 472 11.13 18.21 -3.86
C VAL A 472 10.69 17.52 -2.57
N ILE A 473 9.42 17.11 -2.49
CA ILE A 473 8.86 16.45 -1.29
C ILE A 473 9.65 15.20 -0.91
N SER A 474 10.08 14.40 -1.90
CA SER A 474 10.86 13.18 -1.67
C SER A 474 12.20 13.41 -0.98
N ASP A 475 12.80 14.61 -1.10
CA ASP A 475 14.02 14.96 -0.35
C ASP A 475 13.75 14.94 1.15
N ILE A 476 12.60 15.49 1.56
CA ILE A 476 12.16 15.54 2.96
C ILE A 476 11.76 14.14 3.43
N THR A 477 11.08 13.36 2.58
CA THR A 477 10.72 11.97 2.87
C THR A 477 11.96 11.14 3.21
N ILE A 478 12.97 11.17 2.34
CA ILE A 478 14.21 10.40 2.50
C ILE A 478 14.96 10.86 3.75
N GLU A 479 15.07 12.18 3.96
CA GLU A 479 15.75 12.72 5.13
C GLU A 479 15.04 12.39 6.44
N ARG A 480 13.69 12.41 6.48
CA ARG A 480 12.93 11.99 7.66
C ARG A 480 13.26 10.54 8.00
N VAL A 481 13.19 9.64 7.01
CA VAL A 481 13.46 8.21 7.23
C VAL A 481 14.89 8.00 7.72
N LYS A 482 15.87 8.70 7.12
CA LYS A 482 17.27 8.66 7.56
C LYS A 482 17.43 9.07 9.02
N ARG A 483 16.88 10.23 9.40
CA ARG A 483 16.99 10.77 10.77
C ARG A 483 16.23 9.93 11.80
N ALA A 484 15.06 9.42 11.43
CA ALA A 484 14.29 8.50 12.26
C ALA A 484 15.09 7.22 12.56
N GLY A 485 15.69 6.60 11.53
CA GLY A 485 16.56 5.44 11.70
C GLY A 485 17.77 5.75 12.59
N GLU A 486 18.40 6.92 12.45
CA GLU A 486 19.51 7.33 13.33
C GLU A 486 19.08 7.50 14.80
N LYS A 487 17.88 8.03 15.04
CA LYS A 487 17.32 8.14 16.39
C LYS A 487 17.08 6.76 17.00
N ILE A 488 16.41 5.87 16.27
CA ILE A 488 16.12 4.50 16.71
C ILE A 488 17.42 3.73 17.00
N LEU A 489 18.44 3.87 16.14
CA LEU A 489 19.75 3.25 16.35
C LEU A 489 20.43 3.73 17.64
N LYS A 490 20.34 5.04 17.95
CA LYS A 490 20.91 5.60 19.19
C LYS A 490 20.24 5.02 20.44
N GLU A 491 18.94 4.75 20.36
CA GLU A 491 18.10 4.22 21.44
C GLU A 491 18.19 2.68 21.58
N ASN A 492 18.62 1.96 20.53
CA ASN A 492 18.60 0.49 20.46
C ASN A 492 19.94 -0.13 20.04
N ARG A 493 21.06 0.36 20.58
CA ARG A 493 22.43 0.00 20.13
C ARG A 493 22.77 -1.50 20.19
N ASP A 494 22.12 -2.25 21.07
CA ASP A 494 22.39 -3.68 21.27
C ASP A 494 21.59 -4.58 20.32
N LYS A 495 20.72 -4.01 19.47
CA LYS A 495 19.87 -4.74 18.55
C LYS A 495 20.42 -4.70 17.12
N ASN A 496 20.35 -5.83 16.43
CA ASN A 496 20.62 -5.91 14.99
C ASN A 496 19.35 -5.54 14.22
N LEU A 497 19.23 -4.29 13.80
CA LEU A 497 18.04 -3.73 13.15
C LEU A 497 18.37 -3.28 11.72
N ASP A 498 17.52 -3.64 10.76
CA ASP A 498 17.58 -3.06 9.41
C ASP A 498 16.90 -1.68 9.40
N LEU A 499 17.72 -0.64 9.57
CA LEU A 499 17.32 0.77 9.55
C LEU A 499 17.79 1.49 8.27
N GLY A 500 18.30 0.72 7.31
CA GLY A 500 18.70 1.20 5.99
C GLY A 500 17.54 1.26 5.03
N PHE A 501 17.83 1.71 3.81
CA PHE A 501 16.93 1.66 2.66
C PHE A 501 17.69 1.93 1.35
N LYS A 502 17.17 1.39 0.24
CA LYS A 502 17.62 1.69 -1.12
C LYS A 502 16.72 2.75 -1.76
N VAL A 503 17.31 3.77 -2.37
CA VAL A 503 16.57 4.82 -3.09
C VAL A 503 16.66 4.59 -4.59
N PHE A 504 15.51 4.56 -5.26
CA PHE A 504 15.41 4.48 -6.72
C PHE A 504 14.66 5.67 -7.29
N SER A 505 14.89 6.01 -8.56
CA SER A 505 14.04 6.88 -9.37
C SER A 505 13.52 6.15 -10.61
N LEU A 506 12.52 6.73 -11.26
CA LEU A 506 11.95 6.21 -12.51
C LEU A 506 12.60 6.87 -13.72
N VAL A 507 13.07 6.08 -14.68
CA VAL A 507 13.61 6.54 -15.98
C VAL A 507 12.88 5.87 -17.15
N GLU A 508 12.90 6.48 -18.33
CA GLU A 508 12.27 5.89 -19.53
C GLU A 508 13.03 4.65 -20.02
N LYS A 509 12.29 3.61 -20.39
CA LYS A 509 12.82 2.44 -21.08
C LYS A 509 13.40 2.79 -22.46
N PRO A 510 14.35 2.01 -22.99
CA PRO A 510 14.78 2.11 -24.38
C PRO A 510 13.61 2.02 -25.35
N GLU A 511 13.58 2.89 -26.37
CA GLU A 511 12.53 2.97 -27.38
C GLU A 511 13.07 2.58 -28.76
N LEU A 512 12.38 1.64 -29.44
CA LEU A 512 12.65 1.35 -30.85
C LEU A 512 12.10 2.48 -31.72
N THR A 513 12.98 3.20 -32.39
CA THR A 513 12.64 4.26 -33.34
C THR A 513 12.98 3.82 -34.77
N LYS A 514 12.36 4.46 -35.76
CA LYS A 514 12.72 4.31 -37.16
C LYS A 514 13.33 5.60 -37.66
N ASP A 515 14.42 5.50 -38.42
CA ASP A 515 14.96 6.66 -39.14
C ASP A 515 14.20 6.94 -40.44
N GLU A 516 14.57 8.01 -41.12
CA GLU A 516 14.00 8.43 -42.42
C GLU A 516 14.15 7.36 -43.52
N LEU A 517 15.09 6.42 -43.35
CA LEU A 517 15.35 5.30 -44.25
C LEU A 517 14.63 4.01 -43.84
N ASN A 518 13.72 4.08 -42.85
CA ASN A 518 12.99 2.94 -42.28
C ASN A 518 13.88 1.90 -41.56
N THR A 519 15.09 2.27 -41.16
CA THR A 519 15.97 1.44 -40.34
C THR A 519 15.56 1.51 -38.87
N LEU A 520 15.53 0.37 -38.20
CA LEU A 520 15.26 0.29 -36.76
C LEU A 520 16.49 0.71 -35.97
N ASN A 521 16.33 1.68 -35.09
CA ASN A 521 17.33 2.16 -34.15
C ASN A 521 16.78 2.03 -32.73
N LEU A 522 17.66 1.77 -31.76
CA LEU A 522 17.28 1.76 -30.35
C LEU A 522 17.73 3.07 -29.71
N LYS A 523 16.77 3.83 -29.20
CA LYS A 523 17.01 5.09 -28.49
C LYS A 523 17.06 4.83 -26.99
N TYR A 524 18.24 5.02 -26.41
CA TYR A 524 18.41 5.04 -24.97
C TYR A 524 18.11 6.45 -24.43
N HIS A 525 17.31 6.51 -23.38
CA HIS A 525 16.94 7.78 -22.73
C HIS A 525 17.86 8.13 -21.56
N GLU A 526 18.40 7.12 -20.89
CA GLU A 526 19.31 7.22 -19.76
C GLU A 526 20.35 6.11 -19.83
N ASN A 527 21.55 6.35 -19.31
CA ASN A 527 22.60 5.34 -19.20
C ASN A 527 22.53 4.66 -17.83
N LEU A 528 21.88 3.49 -17.78
CA LEU A 528 21.89 2.62 -16.61
C LEU A 528 23.25 1.93 -16.45
N SER A 529 23.74 1.89 -15.22
CA SER A 529 24.88 1.09 -14.79
C SER A 529 24.60 -0.40 -14.96
N PRO A 530 25.65 -1.24 -15.01
CA PRO A 530 25.46 -2.68 -15.14
C PRO A 530 24.61 -3.30 -14.03
N TYR A 531 24.77 -2.83 -12.79
CA TYR A 531 23.94 -3.27 -11.66
C TYR A 531 22.46 -2.95 -11.88
N GLU A 532 22.14 -1.74 -12.36
CA GLU A 532 20.75 -1.32 -12.62
C GLU A 532 20.12 -2.12 -13.76
N LYS A 533 20.87 -2.43 -14.81
CA LYS A 533 20.39 -3.32 -15.89
C LYS A 533 20.05 -4.71 -15.37
N ALA A 534 20.95 -5.31 -14.59
CA ALA A 534 20.69 -6.61 -13.94
C ALA A 534 19.50 -6.56 -12.98
N LEU A 535 19.36 -5.48 -12.21
CA LEU A 535 18.23 -5.28 -11.29
C LEU A 535 16.90 -5.23 -12.04
N ASN A 536 16.79 -4.43 -13.10
CA ASN A 536 15.56 -4.34 -13.88
C ASN A 536 15.22 -5.67 -14.57
N LEU A 537 16.21 -6.42 -15.05
CA LEU A 537 16.00 -7.78 -15.55
C LEU A 537 15.51 -8.74 -14.46
N ALA A 538 16.07 -8.66 -13.25
CA ALA A 538 15.64 -9.48 -12.12
C ALA A 538 14.18 -9.19 -11.73
N LEU A 539 13.78 -7.91 -11.73
CA LEU A 539 12.40 -7.48 -11.50
C LEU A 539 11.43 -8.04 -12.56
N LEU A 540 11.80 -7.96 -13.83
CA LEU A 540 11.02 -8.53 -14.93
C LEU A 540 10.86 -10.05 -14.81
N ASN A 541 11.85 -10.72 -14.21
CA ASN A 541 11.81 -12.14 -13.87
C ASN A 541 11.17 -12.43 -12.50
N GLY A 542 10.47 -11.48 -11.90
CA GLY A 542 9.70 -11.69 -10.67
C GLY A 542 10.51 -11.70 -9.37
N LYS A 543 11.80 -11.36 -9.41
CA LYS A 543 12.64 -11.23 -8.21
C LYS A 543 12.38 -9.88 -7.53
N THR A 544 12.10 -9.91 -6.23
CA THR A 544 11.78 -8.71 -5.46
C THR A 544 13.03 -7.92 -5.07
N LEU A 545 12.88 -6.63 -4.77
CA LEU A 545 13.98 -5.70 -4.46
C LEU A 545 14.71 -6.00 -3.15
N ASP A 546 14.10 -6.80 -2.26
CA ASP A 546 14.72 -7.28 -1.04
C ASP A 546 15.64 -8.49 -1.26
N LYS A 547 15.64 -9.09 -2.47
CA LYS A 547 16.55 -10.18 -2.81
C LYS A 547 17.94 -9.64 -3.13
N ASP A 548 18.95 -10.40 -2.72
CA ASP A 548 20.34 -10.00 -2.92
C ASP A 548 20.76 -10.29 -4.35
N LEU A 549 21.11 -9.22 -5.08
CA LEU A 549 21.65 -9.27 -6.42
C LEU A 549 23.18 -9.28 -6.33
N LYS A 550 23.78 -10.46 -6.38
CA LYS A 550 25.21 -10.66 -6.21
C LYS A 550 25.93 -10.46 -7.52
N MET A 551 27.01 -9.68 -7.50
CA MET A 551 27.92 -9.56 -8.62
C MET A 551 28.85 -10.79 -8.66
N ILE A 552 28.79 -11.57 -9.73
CA ILE A 552 29.62 -12.76 -9.92
C ILE A 552 30.86 -12.43 -10.74
N LEU A 553 30.63 -11.74 -11.86
CA LEU A 553 31.69 -11.19 -12.70
C LEU A 553 31.47 -9.68 -12.82
N LYS A 554 32.53 -8.92 -12.55
CA LYS A 554 32.46 -7.47 -12.45
C LYS A 554 31.85 -6.85 -13.70
N ASP A 555 30.76 -6.11 -13.53
CA ASP A 555 30.05 -5.36 -14.58
C ASP A 555 29.52 -6.24 -15.74
N LYS A 556 29.43 -7.57 -15.54
CA LYS A 556 29.11 -8.54 -16.60
C LYS A 556 27.98 -9.50 -16.22
N LEU A 557 28.11 -10.17 -15.07
CA LEU A 557 27.25 -11.26 -14.66
C LEU A 557 26.82 -11.11 -13.21
N TYR A 558 25.50 -11.18 -13.00
CA TYR A 558 24.89 -11.10 -11.69
C TYR A 558 24.07 -12.35 -11.40
N GLU A 559 23.91 -12.68 -10.12
CA GLU A 559 23.10 -13.79 -9.62
C GLU A 559 22.05 -13.24 -8.66
N CYS A 560 20.81 -13.71 -8.79
CA CYS A 560 19.77 -13.50 -7.79
C CYS A 560 18.98 -14.80 -7.62
N GLU A 561 19.08 -15.37 -6.42
CA GLU A 561 18.57 -16.70 -6.08
C GLU A 561 19.13 -17.79 -7.00
N ASP A 562 18.31 -18.35 -7.89
CA ASP A 562 18.59 -19.47 -8.80
C ASP A 562 18.73 -19.04 -10.27
N CYS A 563 18.95 -17.75 -10.51
CA CYS A 563 18.98 -17.14 -11.83
C CYS A 563 20.24 -16.28 -12.03
N PHE A 564 20.81 -16.34 -13.23
CA PHE A 564 21.89 -15.47 -13.68
C PHE A 564 21.39 -14.40 -14.65
N TYR A 565 21.97 -13.20 -14.59
CA TYR A 565 21.62 -12.05 -15.44
C TYR A 565 22.87 -11.55 -16.14
N ILE A 566 22.87 -11.66 -17.48
CA ILE A 566 23.96 -11.18 -18.34
C ILE A 566 23.68 -9.73 -18.70
N VAL A 567 24.65 -8.87 -18.41
CA VAL A 567 24.62 -7.45 -18.78
C VAL A 567 25.68 -7.11 -19.83
N ASN A 568 26.80 -7.83 -19.79
CA ASN A 568 27.83 -7.80 -20.81
C ASN A 568 28.37 -9.23 -20.98
N CYS A 569 28.53 -9.67 -22.22
CA CYS A 569 28.93 -11.04 -22.54
C CYS A 569 30.31 -11.06 -23.21
N ASP A 570 31.21 -11.90 -22.68
CA ASP A 570 32.52 -12.19 -23.24
C ASP A 570 32.95 -13.62 -22.89
N ASP A 571 34.17 -14.01 -23.29
CA ASP A 571 34.71 -15.35 -23.05
C ASP A 571 34.69 -15.77 -21.58
N GLU A 572 34.89 -14.83 -20.64
CA GLU A 572 34.87 -15.11 -19.20
C GLU A 572 33.47 -15.52 -18.72
N VAL A 573 32.44 -14.81 -19.21
CA VAL A 573 31.04 -15.14 -18.94
C VAL A 573 30.67 -16.50 -19.53
N LEU A 574 31.10 -16.77 -20.77
CA LEU A 574 30.87 -18.04 -21.46
C LEU A 574 31.51 -19.21 -20.68
N GLU A 575 32.77 -19.07 -20.25
CA GLU A 575 33.47 -20.10 -19.48
C GLU A 575 32.83 -20.37 -18.12
N PHE A 576 32.35 -19.32 -17.44
CA PHE A 576 31.64 -19.47 -16.17
C PHE A 576 30.32 -20.23 -16.37
N LEU A 577 29.49 -19.79 -17.33
CA LEU A 577 28.17 -20.38 -17.56
C LEU A 577 28.23 -21.80 -18.12
N ARG A 578 29.32 -22.21 -18.78
CA ARG A 578 29.52 -23.62 -19.17
C ARG A 578 29.61 -24.58 -17.98
N LYS A 579 29.97 -24.07 -16.79
CA LYS A 579 30.10 -24.86 -15.56
C LYS A 579 28.77 -24.96 -14.78
N THR A 580 27.79 -24.11 -15.10
CA THR A 580 26.48 -24.10 -14.45
C THR A 580 25.54 -25.11 -15.11
N GLN A 581 24.58 -25.66 -14.36
CA GLN A 581 23.80 -26.82 -14.82
C GLN A 581 22.30 -26.54 -14.94
N ASN A 582 21.70 -25.99 -13.89
CA ASN A 582 20.24 -25.96 -13.73
C ASN A 582 19.67 -24.54 -13.73
N GLU A 583 20.52 -23.54 -13.58
CA GLU A 583 20.15 -22.14 -13.40
C GLU A 583 19.71 -21.53 -14.73
N ASN A 584 18.60 -20.80 -14.71
CA ASN A 584 18.15 -20.01 -15.84
C ASN A 584 19.05 -18.77 -16.00
N VAL A 585 19.29 -18.39 -17.25
CA VAL A 585 20.16 -17.29 -17.61
C VAL A 585 19.37 -16.29 -18.43
N TYR A 586 19.32 -15.05 -17.97
CA TYR A 586 18.51 -14.00 -18.55
C TYR A 586 19.37 -12.97 -19.24
N ILE A 587 18.92 -12.53 -20.42
CA ILE A 587 19.52 -11.43 -21.17
C ILE A 587 18.43 -10.43 -21.57
N ASN A 588 18.78 -9.15 -21.56
CA ASN A 588 17.94 -8.08 -22.08
C ASN A 588 17.95 -8.11 -23.61
N GLY A 589 16.78 -8.23 -24.23
CA GLY A 589 16.63 -8.22 -25.68
C GLY A 589 16.86 -6.83 -26.32
N TYR A 590 16.98 -5.78 -25.50
CA TYR A 590 17.36 -4.44 -25.95
C TYR A 590 18.86 -4.15 -25.84
N ASP A 591 19.63 -4.93 -25.09
CA ASP A 591 21.07 -4.69 -24.98
C ASP A 591 21.83 -5.23 -26.20
N ASP A 592 22.90 -4.53 -26.60
CA ASP A 592 23.77 -4.97 -27.69
C ASP A 592 24.57 -6.20 -27.25
N ILE A 593 24.28 -7.35 -27.87
CA ILE A 593 25.10 -8.57 -27.76
C ILE A 593 25.62 -8.96 -29.13
N ASN A 594 26.89 -9.36 -29.19
CA ASN A 594 27.48 -9.93 -30.41
C ASN A 594 26.74 -11.23 -30.78
N LEU A 595 26.40 -11.38 -32.06
CA LEU A 595 25.74 -12.57 -32.57
C LEU A 595 26.52 -13.86 -32.28
N GLU A 596 27.85 -13.82 -32.36
CA GLU A 596 28.71 -14.97 -32.06
C GLU A 596 28.59 -15.40 -30.59
N ASP A 597 28.62 -14.44 -29.66
CA ASP A 597 28.46 -14.69 -28.23
C ASP A 597 27.07 -15.23 -27.90
N TYR A 598 26.03 -14.67 -28.53
CA TYR A 598 24.66 -15.17 -28.39
C TYR A 598 24.51 -16.61 -28.88
N LEU A 599 25.03 -16.93 -30.08
CA LEU A 599 24.97 -18.29 -30.62
C LEU A 599 25.78 -19.27 -29.76
N ASN A 600 26.89 -18.83 -29.19
CA ASN A 600 27.66 -19.61 -28.24
C ASN A 600 26.86 -19.91 -26.98
N LEU A 601 26.22 -18.91 -26.36
CA LEU A 601 25.31 -19.09 -25.22
C LEU A 601 24.18 -20.08 -25.55
N GLU A 602 23.50 -19.88 -26.68
CA GLU A 602 22.38 -20.72 -27.12
C GLU A 602 22.80 -22.19 -27.28
N SER A 603 24.02 -22.44 -27.77
CA SER A 603 24.51 -23.80 -28.04
C SER A 603 24.55 -24.72 -26.80
N PHE A 604 24.89 -24.17 -25.63
CA PHE A 604 25.04 -24.96 -24.39
C PHE A 604 23.96 -24.68 -23.34
N LEU A 605 23.38 -23.47 -23.29
CA LEU A 605 22.29 -23.16 -22.36
C LEU A 605 20.93 -23.63 -22.88
N LYS A 606 20.70 -23.59 -24.19
CA LYS A 606 19.44 -24.01 -24.83
C LYS A 606 18.22 -23.36 -24.14
N GLU A 607 17.32 -24.16 -23.58
CA GLU A 607 16.10 -23.72 -22.89
C GLU A 607 16.37 -22.88 -21.63
N ARG A 608 17.57 -22.94 -21.06
CA ARG A 608 17.96 -22.13 -19.89
C ARG A 608 18.20 -20.67 -20.24
N LEU A 609 18.50 -20.36 -21.51
CA LEU A 609 18.67 -18.98 -21.96
C LEU A 609 17.31 -18.33 -22.23
N LYS A 610 17.00 -17.28 -21.48
CA LYS A 610 15.76 -16.51 -21.57
C LYS A 610 16.06 -15.09 -22.02
N MET A 611 15.44 -14.67 -23.12
CA MET A 611 15.52 -13.28 -23.59
C MET A 611 14.25 -12.54 -23.15
N VAL A 612 14.45 -11.38 -22.51
CA VAL A 612 13.37 -10.57 -21.93
C VAL A 612 13.33 -9.20 -22.60
N TYR A 613 12.11 -8.73 -22.91
CA TYR A 613 11.83 -7.41 -23.46
C TYR A 613 10.89 -6.64 -22.51
#